data_AF-A0A3M0WLF0-F1
#
_entry.id   AF-A0A3M0WLF0-F1
#
_cell.length_a   1.000
_cell.length_b   1.000
_cell.length_c   1.000
_cell.angle_alpha   90.00
_cell.angle_beta   90.00
_cell.angle_gamma   90.00
#
_symmetry.space_group_name_H-M   'P 1'
#
loop_
_entity.id
_entity.type
_entity.pdbx_description
1 polymer ?
#
loop_
_entity_poly.entity_id
_entity_poly.type
_entity_poly.pdbx_seq_one_letter_code
_entity_poly.pdbx_strand_id
1 'polypeptide(L)'
;ADAVLAEPEKHLGAITVMFRREKGYDPDNQDWFWVKYRPDGSLDKNPKGMMLAGRVAKGADKGCIACHSGAGGDDYIFTTDAVR
;
A
#
# COMPACT_ATOMS: atom_id res chain seq x y z
N ALA A 1 -2.57 23.74 6.12
CA ALA A 1 -3.51 22.64 6.44
C ALA A 1 -4.92 23.04 6.05
N ASP A 2 -5.35 24.25 6.42
CA ASP A 2 -6.72 24.75 6.19
C ASP A 2 -7.18 24.69 4.72
N ALA A 3 -6.32 25.05 3.76
CA ALA A 3 -6.63 24.95 2.33
C ALA A 3 -6.87 23.49 1.87
N VAL A 4 -6.14 22.52 2.43
CA VAL A 4 -6.29 21.10 2.10
C VAL A 4 -7.61 20.54 2.65
N LEU A 5 -7.98 20.96 3.86
CA LEU A 5 -9.23 20.54 4.49
C LEU A 5 -10.46 21.19 3.83
N ALA A 6 -10.31 22.41 3.29
CA ALA A 6 -11.38 23.12 2.61
C ALA A 6 -11.68 22.56 1.21
N GLU A 7 -10.68 22.02 0.51
CA GLU A 7 -10.83 21.48 -0.86
C GLU A 7 -10.33 20.02 -0.95
N PRO A 8 -10.90 19.07 -0.18
CA PRO A 8 -10.34 17.73 -0.05
C PRO A 8 -10.30 16.96 -1.39
N GLU A 9 -11.28 17.16 -2.27
CA GLU A 9 -11.32 16.53 -3.59
C GLU A 9 -10.17 16.97 -4.50
N LYS A 10 -9.79 18.26 -4.41
CA LYS A 10 -8.67 18.83 -5.18
C LYS A 10 -7.32 18.36 -4.68
N HIS A 11 -7.23 18.00 -3.40
CA HIS A 11 -5.98 17.70 -2.72
C HIS A 11 -5.75 16.20 -2.46
N LEU A 12 -6.80 15.36 -2.50
CA LEU A 12 -6.66 13.92 -2.39
C LEU A 12 -5.92 13.40 -3.62
N GLY A 13 -4.72 12.84 -3.42
CA GLY A 13 -3.91 12.28 -4.50
C GLY A 13 -4.22 10.80 -4.79
N ALA A 14 -4.45 10.01 -3.74
CA ALA A 14 -4.76 8.59 -3.82
C ALA A 14 -5.26 8.08 -2.47
N ILE A 15 -5.95 6.94 -2.49
CA ILE A 15 -6.28 6.15 -1.30
C ILE A 15 -5.53 4.83 -1.40
N THR A 16 -4.68 4.53 -0.42
CA THR A 16 -3.91 3.27 -0.37
C THR A 16 -4.36 2.43 0.81
N VAL A 17 -4.56 1.13 0.58
CA VAL A 17 -5.02 0.21 1.61
C VAL A 17 -4.09 -0.99 1.69
N MET A 18 -3.82 -1.39 2.93
CA MET A 18 -3.19 -2.65 3.29
C MET A 18 -4.15 -3.44 4.15
N PHE A 19 -4.30 -4.74 3.88
CA PHE A 19 -5.02 -5.63 4.79
C PHE A 19 -4.43 -7.04 4.75
N ARG A 20 -4.38 -7.71 5.90
CA ARG A 20 -3.97 -9.11 5.97
C ARG A 20 -5.13 -10.01 5.56
N ARG A 21 -4.90 -10.85 4.57
CA ARG A 21 -5.84 -11.84 4.06
C ARG A 21 -5.81 -13.13 4.87
N GLU A 22 -6.68 -14.05 4.50
CA GLU A 22 -6.69 -15.40 5.03
C GLU A 22 -5.34 -16.09 4.80
N LYS A 23 -4.99 -17.00 5.72
CA LYS A 23 -3.76 -17.77 5.68
C LYS A 23 -3.61 -18.47 4.32
N GLY A 24 -2.46 -18.28 3.67
CA GLY A 24 -2.17 -18.92 2.38
C GLY A 24 -2.38 -18.03 1.17
N TYR A 25 -2.88 -16.81 1.35
CA TYR A 25 -3.05 -15.85 0.27
C TYR A 25 -1.71 -15.45 -0.36
N ASP A 26 -0.70 -15.14 0.46
CA ASP A 26 0.66 -14.83 0.03
C ASP A 26 1.66 -15.13 1.17
N PRO A 27 1.98 -16.42 1.43
CA PRO A 27 2.77 -16.82 2.58
C PRO A 27 4.15 -16.15 2.66
N ASP A 28 4.75 -15.89 1.50
CA ASP A 28 6.07 -15.25 1.40
C ASP A 28 6.04 -13.79 1.88
N ASN A 29 4.86 -13.16 1.86
CA ASN A 29 4.64 -11.77 2.24
C ASN A 29 3.60 -11.63 3.37
N GLN A 30 3.56 -12.62 4.27
CA GLN A 30 2.70 -12.66 5.45
C GLN A 30 1.21 -12.38 5.16
N ASP A 31 0.74 -12.86 4.01
CA ASP A 31 -0.64 -12.73 3.54
C ASP A 31 -1.14 -11.28 3.38
N TRP A 32 -0.22 -10.31 3.22
CA TRP A 32 -0.59 -8.91 2.97
C TRP A 32 -1.16 -8.68 1.56
N PHE A 33 -2.33 -8.06 1.52
CA PHE A 33 -2.92 -7.47 0.32
C PHE A 33 -2.67 -5.97 0.26
N TRP A 34 -2.42 -5.47 -0.95
CA TRP A 34 -2.09 -4.08 -1.23
C TRP A 34 -3.00 -3.53 -2.32
N VAL A 35 -3.50 -2.31 -2.17
CA VAL A 35 -4.21 -1.62 -3.25
C VAL A 35 -3.99 -0.12 -3.22
N LYS A 36 -3.99 0.49 -4.42
CA LYS A 36 -4.02 1.94 -4.61
C LYS A 36 -5.20 2.32 -5.50
N TYR A 37 -6.05 3.19 -4.98
CA TYR A 37 -7.13 3.83 -5.72
C TYR A 37 -6.76 5.27 -6.06
N ARG A 38 -7.26 5.74 -7.20
CA ARG A 38 -7.28 7.15 -7.59
C ARG A 38 -8.35 7.89 -6.76
N PRO A 39 -8.36 9.23 -6.75
CA PRO A 39 -9.33 10.00 -5.98
C PRO A 39 -10.79 9.72 -6.37
N ASP A 40 -11.02 9.29 -7.60
CA ASP A 40 -12.35 8.89 -8.12
C ASP A 40 -12.75 7.45 -7.73
N GLY A 41 -11.92 6.74 -6.95
CA GLY A 41 -12.15 5.36 -6.51
C GLY A 41 -11.75 4.28 -7.53
N SER A 42 -11.30 4.65 -8.72
CA SER A 42 -10.81 3.67 -9.71
C SER A 42 -9.45 3.08 -9.31
N LEU A 43 -9.18 1.84 -9.73
CA LEU A 43 -7.87 1.20 -9.49
C LEU A 43 -6.77 1.95 -10.23
N ASP A 44 -5.70 2.29 -9.51
CA ASP A 44 -4.54 2.92 -10.12
C ASP A 44 -3.69 1.89 -10.88
N LYS A 45 -2.90 2.37 -11.85
CA LYS A 45 -2.04 1.55 -12.69
C LYS A 45 -0.61 2.06 -12.64
N ASN A 46 0.36 1.14 -12.70
CA ASN A 46 1.75 1.54 -12.96
C ASN A 46 1.94 1.92 -14.45
N PRO A 47 3.11 2.49 -14.83
CA PRO A 47 3.39 2.84 -16.23
C PRO A 47 3.36 1.67 -17.22
N LYS A 48 3.42 0.42 -16.73
CA LYS A 48 3.29 -0.80 -17.53
C LYS A 48 1.83 -1.27 -17.66
N GLY A 49 0.87 -0.50 -17.15
CA GLY A 49 -0.57 -0.79 -17.20
C GLY A 49 -1.05 -1.82 -16.19
N MET A 50 -0.19 -2.30 -15.28
CA MET A 50 -0.57 -3.26 -14.24
C MET A 50 -1.45 -2.58 -13.19
N MET A 51 -2.61 -3.17 -12.89
CA MET A 51 -3.47 -2.73 -11.79
C MET A 51 -2.75 -2.88 -10.46
N LEU A 52 -2.79 -1.84 -9.63
CA LEU A 52 -2.19 -1.84 -8.31
C LEU A 52 -3.17 -2.41 -7.27
N ALA A 53 -3.48 -3.71 -7.38
CA ALA A 53 -4.28 -4.45 -6.41
C ALA A 53 -3.76 -5.89 -6.23
N GLY A 54 -3.75 -6.41 -5.01
CA GLY A 54 -3.35 -7.77 -4.72
C GLY A 54 -1.90 -7.89 -4.24
N ARG A 55 -1.14 -8.80 -4.86
CA ARG A 55 0.28 -9.07 -4.57
C ARG A 55 1.18 -8.08 -5.31
N VAL A 56 0.94 -6.79 -5.09
CA VAL A 56 1.52 -5.71 -5.90
C VAL A 56 3.04 -5.71 -5.77
N ALA A 57 3.70 -6.00 -6.88
CA ALA A 57 5.16 -6.06 -7.01
C ALA A 57 5.85 -7.20 -6.23
N LYS A 58 5.16 -8.33 -6.01
CA LYS A 58 5.80 -9.55 -5.49
C LYS A 58 6.99 -9.94 -6.37
N GLY A 59 8.15 -10.15 -5.75
CA GLY A 59 9.39 -10.54 -6.45
C GLY A 59 10.06 -9.42 -7.24
N ALA A 60 9.62 -8.17 -7.09
CA ALA A 60 10.28 -7.00 -7.67
C ALA A 60 11.02 -6.20 -6.59
N ASP A 61 12.10 -5.52 -6.98
CA ASP A 61 12.93 -4.72 -6.06
C ASP A 61 12.28 -3.38 -5.65
N LYS A 62 11.12 -3.05 -6.23
CA LYS A 62 10.41 -1.78 -6.00
C LYS A 62 8.91 -2.02 -5.98
N GLY A 63 8.23 -1.33 -5.08
CA GLY A 63 6.77 -1.37 -4.95
C GLY A 63 6.32 -1.48 -3.51
N CYS A 64 5.02 -1.73 -3.31
CA CYS A 64 4.40 -1.78 -2.00
C CYS A 64 5.06 -2.86 -1.12
N ILE A 65 5.11 -4.11 -1.60
CA ILE A 65 5.69 -5.23 -0.87
C ILE A 65 7.17 -4.97 -0.54
N ALA A 66 7.97 -4.60 -1.53
CA ALA A 66 9.43 -4.43 -1.37
C ALA A 66 9.83 -3.31 -0.40
N CYS A 67 9.06 -2.20 -0.37
CA CYS A 67 9.33 -1.13 0.58
C CYS A 67 8.92 -1.55 1.99
N HIS A 68 7.73 -2.14 2.13
CA HIS A 68 7.19 -2.50 3.44
C HIS A 68 7.85 -3.74 4.06
N SER A 69 8.45 -4.64 3.28
CA SER A 69 9.26 -5.73 3.85
C SER A 69 10.47 -5.22 4.64
N GLY A 70 10.86 -3.95 4.43
CA GLY A 70 11.89 -3.26 5.20
C GLY A 70 11.37 -2.51 6.44
N ALA A 71 10.07 -2.60 6.75
CA ALA A 71 9.54 -2.05 7.99
C ALA A 71 10.17 -2.76 9.20
N GLY A 72 10.26 -2.03 10.32
CA GLY A 72 10.61 -2.64 11.60
C GLY A 72 9.55 -3.67 12.03
N GLY A 73 9.86 -4.47 13.04
CA GLY A 73 8.86 -5.37 13.64
C GLY A 73 8.52 -6.64 12.86
N ASP A 74 9.02 -6.80 11.62
CA ASP A 74 8.73 -7.95 10.74
C ASP A 74 7.23 -8.17 10.52
N ASP A 75 6.46 -7.10 10.34
CA ASP A 75 5.01 -7.17 10.13
C ASP A 75 4.51 -6.29 8.96
N TYR A 76 5.42 -5.69 8.20
CA TYR A 76 5.18 -4.77 7.09
C TYR A 76 4.59 -3.41 7.47
N ILE A 77 4.46 -3.07 8.75
CA ILE A 77 3.83 -1.83 9.20
C ILE A 77 4.91 -0.86 9.69
N PHE A 78 4.90 0.37 9.16
CA PHE A 78 5.74 1.45 9.68
C PHE A 78 5.08 2.10 10.90
N THR A 79 4.97 1.33 11.99
CA THR A 79 4.69 1.91 13.31
C THR A 79 5.98 2.49 13.88
N THR A 80 5.86 3.44 14.82
CA THR A 80 7.01 3.87 15.59
C THR A 80 7.39 2.74 16.53
N ASP A 81 8.17 1.77 16.04
CA ASP A 81 8.84 0.73 16.83
C ASP A 81 9.97 1.34 17.70
N ALA A 82 9.81 2.62 18.07
CA ALA A 82 10.70 3.49 18.79
C ALA A 82 10.86 3.12 20.27
N VAL A 83 10.31 1.98 20.69
CA VAL A 83 10.46 1.43 22.03
C VAL A 83 11.15 0.08 21.92
N ARG A 84 12.45 0.10 21.68
CA ARG A 84 13.36 -0.97 22.08
C ARG A 84 14.28 -0.45 23.17
#